data_AF-A0A9D7RZ34-F1
#
_entry.id   AF-A0A9D7RZ34-F1
#
_cell.length_a   1.000
_cell.length_b   1.000
_cell.length_c   1.000
_cell.angle_alpha   90.00
_cell.angle_beta   90.00
_cell.angle_gamma   90.00
#
_symmetry.space_group_name_H-M   'P 1'
#
loop_
_entity.id
_entity.type
_entity.pdbx_description
1 polymer ?
#
loop_
_entity_poly.entity_id
_entity_poly.type
_entity_poly.pdbx_seq_one_letter_code
_entity_poly.pdbx_strand_id
1 'polypeptide(L)'
;MSAAGGMAINTNTPAASTSLTVAGNTSLQGNTDTTGNIAFGSVTRQMLNLFNTSYGIGIQAARMYFRAAGTGGFSWFEGGVHSNTTDDPGAGGTLRMRLTAAGQLQTTTGTISTLSDARLKSDVGNYSGALDQIAALRPVHYRYTDAGKAPFQPEGTHLGFIAQEVQQVFPEWVSQDESGYLMLSMRGFEAVAVRGMQELQAENAALRARLDAIEAKLAATAVTPIRPREPRVARLRRARCWCVRQSLSRRRRGGLRQVRPGVARNASGARTTTGDALAQSRQVESGARSS
;
A
#
# COMPACT_ATOMS: atom_id res chain seq x y z
N MET A 1 -35.95 -0.53 -64.49
CA MET A 1 -37.07 0.08 -63.77
C MET A 1 -36.56 0.53 -62.41
N SER A 2 -36.42 1.84 -62.16
CA SER A 2 -36.29 2.35 -60.79
C SER A 2 -37.69 2.76 -60.34
N ALA A 3 -38.22 2.10 -59.32
CA ALA A 3 -39.44 2.54 -58.67
C ALA A 3 -39.05 3.60 -57.63
N ALA A 4 -39.53 4.83 -57.78
CA ALA A 4 -39.33 5.93 -56.83
C ALA A 4 -40.20 5.81 -55.56
N GLY A 5 -40.77 4.64 -55.29
CA GLY A 5 -41.50 4.29 -54.08
C GLY A 5 -41.17 2.84 -53.70
N GLY A 6 -41.01 2.56 -52.40
CA GLY A 6 -40.48 1.29 -51.90
C GLY A 6 -41.11 0.07 -52.57
N MET A 7 -40.27 -0.86 -53.04
CA MET A 7 -40.74 -2.11 -53.63
C MET A 7 -41.42 -2.99 -52.57
N ALA A 8 -42.71 -3.26 -52.76
CA ALA A 8 -43.40 -4.37 -52.10
C ALA A 8 -43.33 -5.59 -53.02
N ILE A 9 -42.74 -6.69 -52.56
CA ILE A 9 -42.71 -7.95 -53.32
C ILE A 9 -43.96 -8.76 -52.94
N ASN A 10 -44.87 -8.94 -53.92
CA ASN A 10 -46.03 -9.85 -53.91
C ASN A 10 -47.34 -9.43 -53.18
N THR A 11 -47.52 -8.17 -52.74
CA THR A 11 -48.83 -7.62 -52.28
C THR A 11 -48.72 -6.13 -51.91
N ASN A 12 -49.83 -5.37 -52.00
CA ASN A 12 -49.96 -4.00 -51.44
C ASN A 12 -50.52 -3.99 -50.00
N THR A 13 -50.81 -5.18 -49.45
CA THR A 13 -51.29 -5.46 -48.09
C THR A 13 -50.60 -6.75 -47.57
N PRO A 14 -49.31 -6.71 -47.21
CA PRO A 14 -48.59 -7.87 -46.69
C PRO A 14 -49.24 -8.42 -45.42
N ALA A 15 -49.64 -9.70 -45.45
CA ALA A 15 -50.04 -10.40 -44.24
C ALA A 15 -48.83 -10.49 -43.28
N ALA A 16 -49.06 -10.34 -41.98
CA ALA A 16 -48.02 -10.21 -40.94
C ALA A 16 -47.02 -11.38 -40.84
N SER A 17 -47.18 -12.44 -41.61
CA SER A 17 -46.42 -13.69 -41.54
C SER A 17 -45.62 -14.04 -42.81
N THR A 18 -45.50 -13.14 -43.80
CA THR A 18 -44.68 -13.42 -45.00
C THR A 18 -43.20 -13.06 -44.74
N SER A 19 -42.35 -14.08 -44.62
CA SER A 19 -40.88 -13.89 -44.58
C SER A 19 -40.33 -13.70 -46.00
N LEU A 20 -39.45 -12.73 -46.20
CA LEU A 20 -38.64 -12.64 -47.41
C LEU A 20 -37.43 -13.58 -47.26
N THR A 21 -37.43 -14.68 -48.02
CA THR A 21 -36.28 -15.59 -48.10
C THR A 21 -35.40 -15.21 -49.30
N VAL A 22 -34.14 -14.84 -49.04
CA VAL A 22 -33.15 -14.58 -50.08
C VAL A 22 -32.12 -15.71 -50.06
N ALA A 23 -32.04 -16.49 -51.14
CA ALA A 23 -31.11 -17.63 -51.24
C ALA A 23 -29.66 -17.22 -51.55
N GLY A 24 -29.41 -15.94 -51.86
CA GLY A 24 -28.10 -15.37 -52.12
C GLY A 24 -27.73 -14.25 -51.15
N ASN A 25 -26.69 -13.50 -51.48
CA ASN A 25 -26.26 -12.35 -50.69
C ASN A 25 -27.31 -11.23 -50.75
N THR A 26 -27.58 -10.61 -49.61
CA THR A 26 -28.39 -9.38 -49.52
C THR A 26 -27.45 -8.21 -49.29
N SER A 27 -27.48 -7.20 -50.18
CA SER A 27 -26.76 -5.93 -49.98
C SER A 27 -27.77 -4.82 -49.67
N LEU A 28 -27.59 -4.16 -48.54
CA LEU A 28 -28.40 -3.02 -48.09
C LEU A 28 -27.52 -1.78 -48.16
N GLN A 29 -27.85 -0.84 -49.06
CA GLN A 29 -27.04 0.37 -49.29
C GLN A 29 -27.35 1.50 -48.29
N GLY A 30 -28.37 1.32 -47.45
CA GLY A 30 -28.77 2.27 -46.42
C GLY A 30 -29.01 1.58 -45.08
N ASN A 31 -29.69 2.28 -44.18
CA ASN A 31 -30.03 1.75 -42.87
C ASN A 31 -30.99 0.56 -42.98
N THR A 32 -30.82 -0.39 -42.08
CA THR A 32 -31.80 -1.46 -41.86
C THR A 32 -32.77 -0.99 -40.78
N ASP A 33 -33.83 -0.30 -41.18
CA ASP A 33 -34.84 0.21 -40.25
C ASP A 33 -35.86 -0.90 -39.93
N THR A 34 -35.63 -1.62 -38.83
CA THR A 34 -36.56 -2.67 -38.35
C THR A 34 -37.46 -2.11 -37.25
N THR A 35 -38.78 -2.13 -37.47
CA THR A 35 -39.77 -1.82 -36.41
C THR A 35 -39.79 -2.87 -35.28
N GLY A 36 -39.25 -4.07 -35.54
CA GLY A 36 -39.09 -5.15 -34.56
C GLY A 36 -37.62 -5.52 -34.31
N ASN A 37 -37.36 -6.77 -33.92
CA ASN A 37 -36.04 -7.25 -33.54
C ASN A 37 -35.28 -7.86 -34.72
N ILE A 38 -33.96 -7.67 -34.78
CA ILE A 38 -33.06 -8.51 -35.59
C ILE A 38 -32.80 -9.79 -34.79
N ALA A 39 -33.34 -10.93 -35.25
CA ALA A 39 -33.20 -12.23 -34.59
C ALA A 39 -32.34 -13.19 -35.42
N PHE A 40 -31.43 -13.92 -34.77
CA PHE A 40 -30.52 -14.87 -35.41
C PHE A 40 -30.93 -16.35 -35.25
N GLY A 41 -32.13 -16.59 -34.69
CA GLY A 41 -32.69 -17.92 -34.45
C GLY A 41 -32.25 -18.55 -33.12
N SER A 42 -32.57 -19.83 -32.94
CA SER A 42 -32.39 -20.60 -31.69
C SER A 42 -31.15 -21.50 -31.66
N VAL A 43 -30.29 -21.44 -32.68
CA VAL A 43 -29.11 -22.30 -32.79
C VAL A 43 -27.88 -21.56 -32.29
N THR A 44 -27.10 -22.17 -31.40
CA THR A 44 -25.81 -21.63 -30.95
C THR A 44 -24.79 -21.64 -32.09
N ARG A 45 -24.29 -20.47 -32.47
CA ARG A 45 -23.28 -20.29 -33.53
C ARG A 45 -22.64 -18.91 -33.46
N GLN A 46 -21.68 -18.65 -34.34
CA GLN A 46 -21.30 -17.28 -34.70
C GLN A 46 -22.49 -16.64 -35.42
N MET A 47 -23.11 -15.65 -34.79
CA MET A 47 -24.33 -15.02 -35.29
C MET A 47 -24.00 -14.00 -36.37
N LEU A 48 -22.88 -13.29 -36.20
CA LEU A 48 -22.39 -12.27 -37.12
C LEU A 48 -20.94 -12.55 -37.51
N ASN A 49 -20.68 -12.64 -38.82
CA ASN A 49 -19.33 -12.57 -39.40
C ASN A 49 -19.06 -11.12 -39.80
N LEU A 50 -17.97 -10.54 -39.30
CA LEU A 50 -17.65 -9.12 -39.53
C LEU A 50 -16.72 -8.90 -40.74
N PHE A 51 -15.81 -9.84 -41.00
CA PHE A 51 -14.91 -9.80 -42.16
C PHE A 51 -14.87 -11.16 -42.86
N ASN A 52 -14.65 -12.20 -42.07
CA ASN A 52 -14.78 -13.61 -42.44
C ASN A 52 -15.17 -14.39 -41.17
N THR A 53 -15.01 -15.71 -41.16
CA THR A 53 -15.31 -16.54 -39.99
C THR A 53 -14.38 -16.31 -38.80
N SER A 54 -13.23 -15.66 -38.99
CA SER A 54 -12.24 -15.34 -37.95
C SER A 54 -12.58 -14.09 -37.14
N TYR A 55 -13.54 -13.27 -37.59
CA TYR A 55 -13.98 -12.07 -36.89
C TYR A 55 -15.50 -12.10 -36.71
N GLY A 56 -15.98 -12.09 -35.47
CA GLY A 56 -17.41 -12.22 -35.25
C GLY A 56 -17.89 -12.09 -33.83
N ILE A 57 -19.21 -12.11 -33.72
CA ILE A 57 -19.97 -12.10 -32.47
C ILE A 57 -20.86 -13.34 -32.47
N GLY A 58 -20.83 -14.09 -31.39
CA GLY A 58 -21.59 -15.33 -31.30
C GLY A 58 -21.97 -15.69 -29.88
N ILE A 59 -22.66 -16.83 -29.78
CA ILE A 59 -23.05 -17.40 -28.50
C ILE A 59 -22.59 -18.85 -28.39
N GLN A 60 -22.36 -19.27 -27.14
CA GLN A 60 -22.19 -20.64 -26.69
C GLN A 60 -23.13 -20.85 -25.49
N ALA A 61 -23.12 -22.04 -24.86
CA ALA A 61 -23.90 -22.30 -23.66
C ALA A 61 -23.63 -21.23 -22.59
N ALA A 62 -24.67 -20.44 -22.26
CA ALA A 62 -24.63 -19.33 -21.29
C ALA A 62 -23.53 -18.28 -21.53
N ARG A 63 -22.99 -18.17 -22.76
CA ARG A 63 -21.87 -17.27 -23.06
C ARG A 63 -22.13 -16.50 -24.35
N MET A 64 -21.94 -15.19 -24.31
CA MET A 64 -21.68 -14.38 -25.50
C MET A 64 -20.17 -14.28 -25.69
N TYR A 65 -19.68 -14.34 -26.93
CA TYR A 65 -18.27 -14.19 -27.24
C TYR A 65 -18.03 -13.21 -28.38
N PHE A 66 -16.84 -12.62 -28.36
CA PHE A 66 -16.23 -11.88 -29.46
C PHE A 66 -15.02 -12.67 -29.96
N ARG A 67 -14.87 -12.79 -31.28
CA ARG A 67 -13.77 -13.51 -31.92
C ARG A 67 -12.97 -12.55 -32.79
N ALA A 68 -11.65 -12.63 -32.69
CA ALA A 68 -10.67 -12.01 -33.59
C ALA A 68 -9.64 -13.06 -34.05
N ALA A 69 -8.92 -12.78 -35.15
CA ALA A 69 -7.92 -13.69 -35.72
C ALA A 69 -6.67 -13.88 -34.82
N GLY A 70 -5.72 -14.72 -35.26
CA GLY A 70 -4.67 -15.35 -34.42
C GLY A 70 -3.65 -14.45 -33.70
N THR A 71 -3.54 -13.16 -34.04
CA THR A 71 -2.76 -12.16 -33.28
C THR A 71 -3.66 -11.13 -32.60
N GLY A 72 -4.95 -11.46 -32.48
CA GLY A 72 -6.02 -10.55 -32.19
C GLY A 72 -6.01 -10.01 -30.77
N GLY A 73 -6.79 -8.96 -30.59
CA GLY A 73 -7.07 -8.33 -29.33
C GLY A 73 -8.46 -7.74 -29.35
N PHE A 74 -8.78 -6.97 -28.31
CA PHE A 74 -10.00 -6.16 -28.26
C PHE A 74 -9.59 -4.74 -27.93
N SER A 75 -10.05 -3.75 -28.71
CA SER A 75 -9.70 -2.35 -28.49
C SER A 75 -10.98 -1.54 -28.38
N TRP A 76 -11.08 -0.73 -27.34
CA TRP A 76 -12.14 0.24 -27.14
C TRP A 76 -11.60 1.63 -27.45
N PHE A 77 -12.17 2.26 -28.47
CA PHE A 77 -11.86 3.64 -28.84
C PHE A 77 -12.95 4.60 -28.37
N GLU A 78 -12.57 5.80 -27.96
CA GLU A 78 -13.47 6.94 -27.77
C GLU A 78 -13.21 7.95 -28.89
N GLY A 79 -14.28 8.37 -29.59
CA GLY A 79 -14.17 9.25 -30.76
C GLY A 79 -13.41 8.59 -31.91
N GLY A 80 -12.82 9.42 -32.78
CA GLY A 80 -11.95 8.96 -33.87
C GLY A 80 -12.63 8.66 -35.20
N VAL A 81 -11.85 8.07 -36.08
CA VAL A 81 -12.26 7.62 -37.42
C VAL A 81 -11.59 6.27 -37.72
N HIS A 82 -12.13 5.52 -38.68
CA HIS A 82 -11.58 4.22 -39.05
C HIS A 82 -10.09 4.32 -39.44
N SER A 83 -9.26 3.49 -38.81
CA SER A 83 -7.87 3.21 -39.21
C SER A 83 -7.71 1.70 -39.42
N ASN A 84 -6.93 1.33 -40.42
CA ASN A 84 -6.56 -0.09 -40.65
C ASN A 84 -5.42 -0.55 -39.73
N THR A 85 -4.81 0.37 -38.97
CA THR A 85 -3.70 0.07 -38.08
C THR A 85 -4.23 -0.46 -36.75
N THR A 86 -3.70 -1.58 -36.26
CA THR A 86 -4.06 -2.14 -34.95
C THR A 86 -3.85 -1.11 -33.83
N ASP A 87 -4.81 -1.01 -32.91
CA ASP A 87 -4.80 -0.09 -31.76
C ASP A 87 -4.78 1.41 -32.10
N ASP A 88 -4.98 1.77 -33.37
CA ASP A 88 -5.07 3.16 -33.82
C ASP A 88 -6.55 3.61 -33.89
N PRO A 89 -6.99 4.54 -33.03
CA PRO A 89 -8.36 5.05 -33.06
C PRO A 89 -8.61 6.04 -34.21
N GLY A 90 -7.60 6.33 -35.04
CA GLY A 90 -7.66 7.33 -36.10
C GLY A 90 -7.69 8.77 -35.60
N ALA A 91 -7.77 9.71 -36.54
CA ALA A 91 -7.76 11.14 -36.25
C ALA A 91 -8.90 11.54 -35.29
N GLY A 92 -8.54 12.21 -34.19
CA GLY A 92 -9.48 12.67 -33.16
C GLY A 92 -9.95 11.58 -32.20
N GLY A 93 -9.39 10.38 -32.26
CA GLY A 93 -9.77 9.26 -31.41
C GLY A 93 -8.78 8.99 -30.28
N THR A 94 -9.22 8.26 -29.26
CA THR A 94 -8.39 7.83 -28.12
C THR A 94 -8.61 6.36 -27.81
N LEU A 95 -7.52 5.59 -27.67
CA LEU A 95 -7.58 4.23 -27.15
C LEU A 95 -7.80 4.26 -25.62
N ARG A 96 -8.96 3.77 -25.19
CA ARG A 96 -9.35 3.76 -23.77
C ARG A 96 -9.03 2.46 -23.06
N MET A 97 -9.21 1.35 -23.76
CA MET A 97 -8.97 0.02 -23.22
C MET A 97 -8.49 -0.90 -24.34
N ARG A 98 -7.50 -1.75 -24.08
CA ARG A 98 -7.22 -2.90 -24.92
C ARG A 98 -6.97 -4.18 -24.15
N LEU A 99 -7.38 -5.31 -24.72
CA LEU A 99 -6.92 -6.65 -24.35
C LEU A 99 -5.94 -7.10 -25.42
N THR A 100 -4.67 -7.30 -25.04
CA THR A 100 -3.62 -7.69 -25.99
C THR A 100 -3.66 -9.20 -26.28
N ALA A 101 -2.97 -9.62 -27.34
CA ALA A 101 -2.77 -11.04 -27.66
C ALA A 101 -2.06 -11.82 -26.54
N ALA A 102 -1.32 -11.13 -25.66
CA ALA A 102 -0.69 -11.71 -24.47
C ALA A 102 -1.63 -11.77 -23.25
N GLY A 103 -2.91 -11.47 -23.41
CA GLY A 103 -3.91 -11.47 -22.33
C GLY A 103 -3.79 -10.29 -21.36
N GLN A 104 -3.06 -9.23 -21.70
CA GLN A 104 -2.93 -8.06 -20.84
C GLN A 104 -4.08 -7.09 -21.08
N LEU A 105 -4.84 -6.79 -20.02
CA LEU A 105 -5.83 -5.72 -20.01
C LEU A 105 -5.12 -4.40 -19.68
N GLN A 106 -5.19 -3.45 -20.60
CA GLN A 106 -4.64 -2.11 -20.43
C GLN A 106 -5.76 -1.09 -20.53
N THR A 107 -5.85 -0.19 -19.55
CA THR A 107 -6.75 0.96 -19.56
C THR A 107 -5.91 2.24 -19.60
N THR A 108 -6.50 3.38 -20.01
CA THR A 108 -5.77 4.65 -20.11
C THR A 108 -4.99 5.02 -18.84
N THR A 109 -5.49 4.70 -17.66
CA THR A 109 -4.82 4.99 -16.38
C THR A 109 -4.17 3.77 -15.74
N GLY A 110 -4.31 2.58 -16.33
CA GLY A 110 -3.93 1.31 -15.73
C GLY A 110 -4.66 0.98 -14.42
N THR A 111 -5.70 1.73 -14.06
CA THR A 111 -6.39 1.61 -12.76
C THR A 111 -7.64 0.76 -12.88
N ILE A 112 -7.81 -0.18 -11.95
CA ILE A 112 -9.09 -0.82 -11.64
C ILE A 112 -9.41 -0.45 -10.19
N SER A 113 -10.43 0.37 -9.97
CA SER A 113 -10.75 0.95 -8.66
C SER A 113 -11.92 0.24 -7.98
N THR A 114 -11.96 0.35 -6.66
CA THR A 114 -13.06 -0.15 -5.81
C THR A 114 -13.55 0.96 -4.89
N LEU A 115 -14.83 0.91 -4.49
CA LEU A 115 -15.43 1.89 -3.59
C LEU A 115 -14.83 1.76 -2.18
N SER A 116 -14.38 2.86 -1.59
CA SER A 116 -13.77 2.89 -0.24
C SER A 116 -14.21 4.11 0.59
N ASP A 117 -15.29 4.78 0.18
CA ASP A 117 -15.83 5.98 0.84
C ASP A 117 -16.37 5.65 2.24
N ALA A 118 -16.08 6.51 3.23
CA ALA A 118 -16.52 6.32 4.62
C ALA A 118 -18.04 6.25 4.77
N ARG A 119 -18.81 6.90 3.88
CA ARG A 119 -20.29 6.87 3.87
C ARG A 119 -20.86 5.52 3.46
N LEU A 120 -20.03 4.67 2.86
CA LEU A 120 -20.40 3.33 2.39
C LEU A 120 -19.89 2.22 3.34
N LYS A 121 -19.39 2.59 4.53
CA LYS A 121 -18.80 1.67 5.51
C LYS A 121 -19.52 1.78 6.85
N SER A 122 -19.83 0.64 7.45
CA SER A 122 -20.23 0.51 8.86
C SER A 122 -19.20 -0.32 9.62
N ASP A 123 -19.30 -0.36 10.94
CA ASP A 123 -18.51 -1.26 11.80
C ASP A 123 -16.98 -1.11 11.63
N VAL A 124 -16.52 0.13 11.45
CA VAL A 124 -15.11 0.45 11.24
C VAL A 124 -14.34 0.32 12.56
N GLY A 125 -13.52 -0.72 12.66
CA GLY A 125 -12.61 -0.99 13.77
C GLY A 125 -11.13 -0.92 13.39
N ASN A 126 -10.26 -0.83 14.39
CA ASN A 126 -8.82 -0.94 14.18
C ASN A 126 -8.45 -2.38 13.81
N TYR A 127 -7.50 -2.53 12.89
CA TYR A 127 -6.86 -3.80 12.57
C TYR A 127 -5.60 -3.99 13.42
N SER A 128 -5.37 -5.18 13.97
CA SER A 128 -4.21 -5.50 14.82
C SER A 128 -3.76 -6.94 14.61
N GLY A 129 -2.50 -7.24 14.95
CA GLY A 129 -1.91 -8.57 14.76
C GLY A 129 -1.43 -8.81 13.32
N ALA A 130 -1.29 -7.73 12.54
CA ALA A 130 -0.87 -7.80 11.16
C ALA A 130 0.57 -8.32 11.04
N LEU A 131 1.47 -7.91 11.95
CA LEU A 131 2.85 -8.35 11.92
C LEU A 131 2.96 -9.88 12.10
N ASP A 132 2.24 -10.44 13.08
CA ASP A 132 2.20 -11.88 13.33
C ASP A 132 1.60 -12.65 12.14
N GLN A 133 0.51 -12.14 11.57
CA GLN A 133 -0.11 -12.76 10.40
C GLN A 133 0.81 -12.73 9.17
N ILE A 134 1.51 -11.62 8.91
CA ILE A 134 2.50 -11.53 7.83
C ILE A 134 3.64 -12.52 8.08
N ALA A 135 4.12 -12.62 9.33
CA ALA A 135 5.19 -13.54 9.70
C ALA A 135 4.80 -15.03 9.57
N ALA A 136 3.51 -15.35 9.65
CA ALA A 136 2.98 -16.69 9.43
C ALA A 136 2.89 -17.09 7.94
N LEU A 137 2.94 -16.12 7.02
CA LEU A 137 2.91 -16.40 5.59
C LEU A 137 4.28 -16.85 5.07
N ARG A 138 4.28 -17.85 4.19
CA ARG A 138 5.49 -18.37 3.54
C ARG A 138 5.51 -18.03 2.05
N PRO A 139 6.30 -17.01 1.62
CA PRO A 139 6.52 -16.76 0.20
C PRO A 139 7.25 -17.94 -0.44
N VAL A 140 6.82 -18.34 -1.63
CA VAL A 140 7.41 -19.46 -2.39
C VAL A 140 7.66 -19.07 -3.84
N HIS A 141 8.67 -19.70 -4.43
CA HIS A 141 8.78 -19.79 -5.88
C HIS A 141 8.15 -21.10 -6.35
N TYR A 142 7.36 -21.05 -7.42
CA TYR A 142 6.69 -22.23 -7.94
C TYR A 142 6.57 -22.17 -9.47
N ARG A 143 6.27 -23.32 -10.06
CA ARG A 143 5.93 -23.48 -11.48
C ARG A 143 4.65 -24.29 -11.54
N TYR A 144 3.74 -23.93 -12.43
CA TYR A 144 2.57 -24.78 -12.70
C TYR A 144 3.04 -26.08 -13.37
N THR A 145 2.52 -27.21 -12.89
CA THR A 145 2.85 -28.54 -13.44
C THR A 145 2.10 -28.86 -14.72
N ASP A 146 0.96 -28.20 -14.94
CA ASP A 146 0.07 -28.40 -16.08
C ASP A 146 -0.47 -27.04 -16.54
N ALA A 147 0.08 -26.52 -17.65
CA ALA A 147 -0.35 -25.24 -18.22
C ALA A 147 -1.81 -25.27 -18.71
N GLY A 148 -2.33 -26.45 -19.10
CA GLY A 148 -3.72 -26.60 -19.54
C GLY A 148 -4.73 -26.37 -18.41
N LYS A 149 -4.32 -26.62 -17.16
CA LYS A 149 -5.13 -26.35 -15.95
C LYS A 149 -4.94 -24.95 -15.39
N ALA A 150 -3.94 -24.21 -15.86
CA ALA A 150 -3.68 -22.83 -15.46
C ALA A 150 -3.57 -21.92 -16.70
N PRO A 151 -4.59 -21.87 -17.58
CA PRO A 151 -4.49 -21.27 -18.91
C PRO A 151 -4.29 -19.75 -18.91
N PHE A 152 -4.53 -19.08 -17.78
CA PHE A 152 -4.36 -17.63 -17.61
C PHE A 152 -3.06 -17.27 -16.88
N GLN A 153 -2.14 -18.22 -16.73
CA GLN A 153 -0.87 -18.01 -16.05
C GLN A 153 0.25 -18.14 -17.07
N PRO A 154 1.15 -17.15 -17.18
CA PRO A 154 2.27 -17.24 -18.10
C PRO A 154 3.19 -18.40 -17.70
N GLU A 155 3.94 -18.96 -18.66
CA GLU A 155 4.92 -19.99 -18.33
C GLU A 155 6.09 -19.41 -17.52
N GLY A 156 6.71 -20.26 -16.70
CA GLY A 156 7.96 -19.94 -16.00
C GLY A 156 7.87 -20.10 -14.49
N THR A 157 8.81 -19.46 -13.80
CA THR A 157 8.88 -19.41 -12.35
C THR A 157 8.11 -18.21 -11.83
N HIS A 158 7.20 -18.44 -10.89
CA HIS A 158 6.39 -17.41 -10.25
C HIS A 158 6.81 -17.24 -8.80
N LEU A 159 6.74 -16.02 -8.29
CA LEU A 159 6.78 -15.72 -6.87
C LEU A 159 5.34 -15.57 -6.37
N GLY A 160 5.00 -16.21 -5.25
CA GLY A 160 3.68 -16.07 -4.65
C GLY A 160 3.52 -16.92 -3.40
N PHE A 161 2.31 -17.46 -3.20
CA PHE A 161 1.93 -18.22 -2.02
C PHE A 161 1.17 -19.49 -2.39
N ILE A 162 1.15 -20.45 -1.47
CA ILE A 162 0.28 -21.62 -1.55
C ILE A 162 -1.07 -21.26 -0.94
N ALA A 163 -2.16 -21.39 -1.70
CA ALA A 163 -3.48 -20.96 -1.28
C ALA A 163 -3.95 -21.65 0.02
N GLN A 164 -3.62 -22.94 0.20
CA GLN A 164 -3.95 -23.71 1.40
C GLN A 164 -3.24 -23.17 2.66
N GLU A 165 -2.00 -22.68 2.53
CA GLU A 165 -1.24 -22.08 3.63
C GLU A 165 -1.81 -20.70 3.97
N VAL A 166 -2.12 -19.90 2.95
CA VAL A 166 -2.78 -18.59 3.13
C VAL A 166 -4.13 -18.76 3.80
N GLN A 167 -4.91 -19.78 3.44
CA GLN A 167 -6.24 -20.01 4.00
C GLN A 167 -6.24 -20.17 5.53
N GLN A 168 -5.15 -20.66 6.12
CA GLN A 168 -5.03 -20.79 7.57
C GLN A 168 -4.85 -19.44 8.28
N VAL A 169 -4.42 -18.40 7.56
CA VAL A 169 -4.13 -17.07 8.11
C VAL A 169 -5.18 -16.04 7.67
N PHE A 170 -5.54 -16.05 6.38
CA PHE A 170 -6.49 -15.15 5.71
C PHE A 170 -7.50 -15.98 4.89
N PRO A 171 -8.44 -16.68 5.53
CA PRO A 171 -9.43 -17.50 4.82
C PRO A 171 -10.26 -16.72 3.80
N GLU A 172 -10.50 -15.42 4.05
CA GLU A 172 -11.24 -14.51 3.18
C GLU A 172 -10.53 -14.16 1.87
N TRP A 173 -9.20 -14.37 1.79
CA TRP A 173 -8.44 -14.20 0.55
C TRP A 173 -8.53 -15.42 -0.37
N VAL A 174 -9.13 -16.51 0.09
CA VAL A 174 -9.14 -17.78 -0.64
C VAL A 174 -10.56 -18.09 -1.11
N SER A 175 -10.71 -18.25 -2.42
CA SER A 175 -11.93 -18.73 -3.05
C SER A 175 -11.66 -20.04 -3.79
N GLN A 176 -12.71 -20.70 -4.28
CA GLN A 176 -12.61 -21.92 -5.08
C GLN A 176 -13.23 -21.68 -6.45
N ASP A 177 -12.57 -22.15 -7.52
CA ASP A 177 -13.11 -22.11 -8.88
C ASP A 177 -14.11 -23.25 -9.14
N GLU A 178 -14.72 -23.26 -10.33
CA GLU A 178 -15.72 -24.28 -10.71
C GLU A 178 -15.13 -25.71 -10.79
N SER A 179 -13.81 -25.84 -10.87
CA SER A 179 -13.10 -27.13 -10.92
C SER A 179 -12.61 -27.59 -9.54
N GLY A 180 -12.83 -26.79 -8.50
CA GLY A 180 -12.40 -27.10 -7.13
C GLY A 180 -11.00 -26.60 -6.77
N TYR A 181 -10.30 -25.87 -7.64
CA TYR A 181 -9.00 -25.31 -7.35
C TYR A 181 -9.11 -24.03 -6.52
N LEU A 182 -8.23 -23.89 -5.53
CA LEU A 182 -8.20 -22.69 -4.69
C LEU A 182 -7.51 -21.53 -5.42
N MET A 183 -8.12 -20.35 -5.33
CA MET A 183 -7.64 -19.10 -5.92
C MET A 183 -7.32 -18.08 -4.84
N LEU A 184 -6.33 -17.23 -5.09
CA LEU A 184 -5.97 -16.13 -4.19
C LEU A 184 -6.49 -14.79 -4.70
N SER A 185 -7.21 -14.08 -3.83
CA SER A 185 -7.70 -12.72 -4.01
C SER A 185 -7.25 -11.86 -2.82
N MET A 186 -6.00 -11.38 -2.87
CA MET A 186 -5.34 -10.65 -1.77
C MET A 186 -5.82 -9.20 -1.61
N ARG A 187 -7.13 -8.96 -1.59
CA ARG A 187 -7.68 -7.60 -1.39
C ARG A 187 -7.36 -7.11 0.03
N GLY A 188 -6.84 -5.90 0.16
CA GLY A 188 -6.51 -5.31 1.46
C GLY A 188 -5.16 -5.75 2.03
N PHE A 189 -4.37 -6.55 1.30
CA PHE A 189 -3.00 -6.88 1.70
C PHE A 189 -2.16 -5.63 1.96
N GLU A 190 -2.37 -4.56 1.19
CA GLU A 190 -1.73 -3.26 1.39
C GLU A 190 -2.03 -2.66 2.77
N ALA A 191 -3.25 -2.82 3.29
CA ALA A 191 -3.61 -2.33 4.62
C ALA A 191 -2.97 -3.19 5.72
N VAL A 192 -2.94 -4.52 5.52
CA VAL A 192 -2.24 -5.45 6.41
C VAL A 192 -0.75 -5.12 6.46
N ALA A 193 -0.10 -4.91 5.31
CA ALA A 193 1.30 -4.54 5.23
C ALA A 193 1.61 -3.22 5.96
N VAL A 194 0.78 -2.18 5.75
CA VAL A 194 0.92 -0.91 6.46
C VAL A 194 0.80 -1.11 7.97
N ARG A 195 -0.19 -1.87 8.43
CA ARG A 195 -0.37 -2.13 9.87
C ARG A 195 0.80 -2.94 10.45
N GLY A 196 1.29 -3.95 9.73
CA GLY A 196 2.45 -4.74 10.17
C GLY A 196 3.71 -3.88 10.31
N MET A 197 3.94 -2.93 9.41
CA MET A 197 5.04 -1.97 9.54
C MET A 197 4.88 -1.05 10.76
N GLN A 198 3.65 -0.60 11.08
CA GLN A 198 3.39 0.20 12.27
C GLN A 198 3.63 -0.58 13.56
N GLU A 199 3.21 -1.85 13.62
CA GLU A 199 3.46 -2.74 14.76
C GLU A 199 4.97 -2.98 14.94
N LEU A 200 5.67 -3.29 13.85
CA LEU A 200 7.12 -3.45 13.85
C LEU A 200 7.86 -2.18 14.31
N GLN A 201 7.39 -1.00 13.91
CA GLN A 201 7.95 0.27 14.37
C GLN A 201 7.77 0.45 15.89
N ALA A 202 6.60 0.09 16.42
CA ALA A 202 6.31 0.16 17.86
C ALA A 202 7.22 -0.79 18.66
N GLU A 203 7.40 -2.02 18.20
CA GLU A 203 8.32 -2.98 18.82
C GLU A 203 9.77 -2.48 18.82
N ASN A 204 10.24 -1.94 17.69
CA ASN A 204 11.57 -1.36 17.59
C ASN A 204 11.78 -0.18 18.55
N ALA A 205 10.78 0.69 18.71
CA ALA A 205 10.85 1.78 19.67
C ALA A 205 10.94 1.25 21.12
N ALA A 206 10.16 0.22 21.45
CA ALA A 206 10.20 -0.42 22.76
C ALA A 206 11.56 -1.10 23.04
N LEU A 207 12.13 -1.78 22.04
CA LEU A 207 13.45 -2.41 22.15
C LEU A 207 14.56 -1.37 22.34
N ARG A 208 14.54 -0.27 21.59
CA ARG A 208 15.51 0.83 21.76
C ARG A 208 15.43 1.45 23.15
N ALA A 209 14.22 1.72 23.66
CA ALA A 209 14.05 2.25 25.02
C ALA A 209 14.59 1.27 26.09
N ARG A 210 14.46 -0.04 25.87
CA ARG A 210 15.06 -1.05 26.78
C ARG A 210 16.58 -1.04 26.71
N LEU A 211 17.16 -0.91 25.51
CA LEU A 211 18.61 -0.79 25.34
C LEU A 211 19.14 0.45 26.07
N ASP A 212 18.54 1.63 25.87
CA ASP A 212 18.93 2.86 26.55
C ASP A 212 18.88 2.71 28.08
N ALA A 213 17.82 2.06 28.60
CA ALA A 213 17.68 1.81 30.02
C ALA A 213 18.73 0.82 30.58
N ILE A 214 19.11 -0.19 29.79
CA ILE A 214 20.17 -1.14 30.16
C ILE A 214 21.53 -0.44 30.15
N GLU A 215 21.82 0.35 29.13
CA GLU A 215 23.06 1.12 29.01
C GLU A 215 23.21 2.11 30.18
N ALA A 216 22.13 2.80 30.55
CA ALA A 216 22.13 3.69 31.72
C ALA A 216 22.42 2.95 33.04
N LYS A 217 21.85 1.76 33.24
CA LYS A 217 22.11 0.92 34.43
C LYS A 217 23.56 0.42 34.47
N LEU A 218 24.11 0.02 33.33
CA LEU A 218 25.50 -0.43 33.22
C LEU A 218 26.47 0.71 33.56
N ALA A 219 26.24 1.91 33.02
CA ALA A 219 27.03 3.10 33.32
C ALA A 219 26.98 3.45 34.82
N ALA A 220 25.82 3.39 35.46
CA ALA A 220 25.69 3.63 36.90
C ALA A 220 26.45 2.60 37.75
N THR A 221 26.50 1.34 37.31
CA THR A 221 27.21 0.26 38.00
C THR A 221 28.73 0.40 37.84
N ALA A 222 29.21 0.77 36.65
CA ALA A 222 30.63 0.99 36.37
C ALA A 222 31.22 2.20 37.10
N VAL A 223 30.39 3.20 37.44
CA VAL A 223 30.81 4.44 38.14
C VAL A 223 30.72 4.31 39.66
N THR A 224 30.20 3.21 40.22
CA THR A 224 30.21 3.02 41.68
C THR A 224 31.65 2.79 42.13
N PRO A 225 32.31 3.74 42.83
CA PRO A 225 33.66 3.51 43.29
C PRO A 225 33.58 2.40 44.32
N ILE A 226 34.38 1.34 44.13
CA ILE A 226 34.67 0.37 45.18
C ILE A 226 35.18 1.22 46.35
N ARG A 227 34.36 1.44 47.38
CA ARG A 227 34.81 2.15 48.58
C ARG A 227 36.02 1.37 49.08
N PRO A 228 37.21 1.99 49.18
CA PRO A 228 38.34 1.29 49.77
C PRO A 228 37.90 0.87 51.17
N ARG A 229 38.00 -0.43 51.48
CA ARG A 229 37.82 -0.92 52.85
C ARG A 229 38.79 -0.13 53.71
N GLU A 230 38.30 0.77 54.55
CA GLU A 230 39.16 1.47 55.51
C GLU A 230 39.94 0.41 56.29
N PRO A 231 41.29 0.44 56.31
CA PRO A 231 42.02 -0.44 57.19
C PRO A 231 41.63 -0.07 58.62
N ARG A 232 41.08 -1.03 59.37
CA ARG A 232 40.66 -0.91 60.79
C ARG A 232 41.70 -0.22 61.71
N VAL A 233 42.95 -0.13 61.27
CA VAL A 233 44.08 0.50 61.97
C VAL A 233 43.98 2.04 62.02
N ALA A 234 43.28 2.70 61.10
CA ALA A 234 43.20 4.17 61.07
C ALA A 234 42.27 4.76 62.16
N ARG A 235 41.20 4.04 62.54
CA ARG A 235 40.30 4.47 63.63
C ARG A 235 40.97 4.49 65.01
N LEU A 236 41.91 3.59 65.26
CA LEU A 236 42.60 3.48 66.56
C LEU A 236 43.66 4.59 66.78
N ARG A 237 44.28 5.11 65.71
CA ARG A 237 45.29 6.18 65.85
C ARG A 237 44.67 7.55 66.14
N ARG A 238 43.47 7.86 65.61
CA ARG A 238 42.77 9.13 65.90
C ARG A 238 42.22 9.17 67.33
N ALA A 239 41.75 8.05 67.87
CA ALA A 239 41.30 7.95 69.26
C ALA A 239 42.45 8.15 70.28
N ARG A 240 43.66 7.62 70.00
CA ARG A 240 44.84 7.80 70.86
C ARG A 240 45.37 9.24 70.88
N CYS A 241 45.36 9.95 69.76
CA CYS A 241 45.82 11.36 69.71
C CYS A 241 44.87 12.34 70.43
N TRP A 242 43.55 12.10 70.40
CA TRP A 242 42.59 12.98 71.08
C TRP A 242 42.67 12.88 72.61
N CYS A 243 42.91 11.67 73.14
CA CYS A 243 43.04 11.44 74.58
C CYS A 243 44.31 12.08 75.17
N VAL A 244 45.42 12.10 74.42
CA VAL A 244 46.68 12.75 74.85
C VAL A 244 46.60 14.28 74.78
N ARG A 245 45.82 14.84 73.84
CA ARG A 245 45.69 16.29 73.70
C ARG A 245 44.80 16.92 74.78
N GLN A 246 43.82 16.20 75.32
CA GLN A 246 42.99 16.68 76.43
C GLN A 246 43.69 16.67 77.80
N SER A 247 44.67 15.78 78.02
CA SER A 247 45.40 15.73 79.30
C SER A 247 46.43 16.87 79.42
N LEU A 248 47.00 17.33 78.30
CA LEU A 248 47.99 18.41 78.27
C LEU A 248 47.38 19.82 78.34
N SER A 249 46.14 20.03 77.88
CA SER A 249 45.48 21.34 77.92
C SER A 249 44.91 21.71 79.29
N ARG A 250 44.72 20.75 80.21
CA ARG A 250 44.23 21.01 81.58
C ARG A 250 45.30 21.50 82.57
N ARG A 251 46.59 21.52 82.20
CA ARG A 251 47.70 21.90 83.11
C ARG A 251 48.26 23.32 82.95
N ARG A 252 47.77 24.15 82.00
CA ARG A 252 48.47 25.40 81.64
C ARG A 252 47.67 26.69 81.52
N ARG A 253 46.42 26.76 81.99
CA ARG A 253 45.66 28.04 81.99
C ARG A 253 44.80 28.19 83.24
N GLY A 254 45.47 28.44 84.37
CA GLY A 254 44.87 29.11 85.53
C GLY A 254 45.46 30.51 85.62
N GLY A 255 44.61 31.53 85.60
CA GLY A 255 44.94 32.90 86.01
C GLY A 255 45.40 33.86 84.91
N LEU A 256 44.48 34.70 84.41
CA LEU A 256 44.53 36.17 84.52
C LEU A 256 43.36 36.81 83.75
N ARG A 257 43.00 38.01 84.23
CA ARG A 257 41.68 38.64 84.28
C ARG A 257 41.61 39.85 83.33
N GLN A 258 40.39 40.36 83.07
CA GLN A 258 40.03 41.70 82.55
C GLN A 258 40.28 41.89 81.02
N VAL A 259 39.51 42.59 80.16
CA VAL A 259 38.55 43.74 80.22
C VAL A 259 37.58 43.65 79.00
N ARG A 260 36.35 44.16 79.12
CA ARG A 260 35.32 44.48 78.06
C ARG A 260 35.49 45.94 77.57
N PRO A 261 34.70 46.50 76.61
CA PRO A 261 34.11 46.04 75.34
C PRO A 261 34.36 47.08 74.21
N GLY A 262 33.73 46.96 73.03
CA GLY A 262 33.67 48.08 72.07
C GLY A 262 32.94 47.80 70.76
N VAL A 263 31.85 48.52 70.54
CA VAL A 263 30.89 48.46 69.41
C VAL A 263 31.33 49.45 68.32
N ALA A 264 31.13 49.13 67.02
CA ALA A 264 30.67 50.11 66.03
C ALA A 264 30.25 49.47 64.69
N ARG A 265 29.18 50.05 64.15
CA ARG A 265 28.44 49.79 62.91
C ARG A 265 29.06 50.49 61.69
N ASN A 266 28.46 50.18 60.54
CA ASN A 266 28.35 50.95 59.28
C ASN A 266 29.56 50.95 58.34
N ALA A 267 29.45 51.16 57.03
CA ALA A 267 28.43 51.07 56.00
C ALA A 267 29.09 51.57 54.69
N SER A 268 28.53 51.19 53.54
CA SER A 268 28.52 51.93 52.25
C SER A 268 29.72 51.88 51.26
N GLY A 269 29.35 51.91 49.97
CA GLY A 269 30.17 52.38 48.82
C GLY A 269 30.47 51.31 47.75
N ALA A 270 29.69 51.17 46.66
CA ALA A 270 29.79 51.86 45.33
C ALA A 270 30.68 51.08 44.30
N ARG A 271 30.10 50.52 43.21
CA ARG A 271 30.01 51.00 41.79
C ARG A 271 31.39 50.98 41.06
N THR A 272 31.63 50.30 39.92
CA THR A 272 31.28 50.69 38.52
C THR A 272 31.80 49.68 37.44
N THR A 273 31.10 49.62 36.26
CA THR A 273 31.56 49.49 34.83
C THR A 273 32.30 48.19 34.39
N THR A 274 32.25 47.60 33.17
CA THR A 274 31.83 47.86 31.75
C THR A 274 31.92 46.46 31.06
N GLY A 275 31.13 46.02 30.07
CA GLY A 275 31.16 46.39 28.65
C GLY A 275 31.44 45.15 27.75
N ASP A 276 30.67 45.03 26.65
CA ASP A 276 30.87 44.25 25.39
C ASP A 276 30.91 42.71 25.41
N ALA A 277 30.57 41.95 24.36
CA ALA A 277 29.75 42.01 23.13
C ALA A 277 30.10 40.70 22.39
N LEU A 278 29.15 39.98 21.76
CA LEU A 278 29.35 39.28 20.47
C LEU A 278 28.10 38.50 20.01
N ALA A 279 27.84 38.65 18.72
CA ALA A 279 26.73 38.14 17.93
C ALA A 279 27.18 36.97 17.02
N GLN A 280 26.23 36.48 16.20
CA GLN A 280 26.33 35.53 15.07
C GLN A 280 26.24 34.04 15.46
N SER A 281 25.55 33.14 14.75
CA SER A 281 24.92 33.14 13.41
C SER A 281 23.90 31.98 13.32
N ARG A 282 22.80 32.17 12.58
CA ARG A 282 22.07 31.07 11.91
C ARG A 282 21.65 31.54 10.51
N GLN A 283 22.21 30.86 9.52
CA GLN A 283 21.83 30.87 8.11
C GLN A 283 21.06 29.58 7.77
N VAL A 284 20.51 29.58 6.55
CA VAL A 284 19.99 28.46 5.74
C VAL A 284 18.49 28.22 5.91
N GLU A 285 17.64 28.23 4.88
CA GLU A 285 17.62 28.72 3.50
C GLU A 285 16.20 28.41 3.00
N SER A 286 15.52 29.34 2.32
CA SER A 286 14.28 29.06 1.59
C SER A 286 14.43 29.55 0.17
N GLY A 287 14.57 28.62 -0.78
CA GLY A 287 14.39 28.83 -2.21
C GLY A 287 13.44 27.74 -2.72
N ALA A 288 12.21 28.08 -3.10
CA ALA A 288 11.81 28.70 -4.39
C ALA A 288 11.60 27.64 -5.48
N ARG A 289 10.40 27.62 -6.06
CA ARG A 289 10.18 28.05 -7.46
C ARG A 289 8.69 28.09 -7.80
N SER A 290 8.29 29.26 -8.26
CA SER A 290 7.15 29.52 -9.14
C SER A 290 7.55 29.33 -10.60
N SER A 291 6.52 29.41 -11.46
CA SER A 291 6.53 29.63 -12.91
C SER A 291 6.40 28.39 -13.78
#